data_AF-A0A699U7G3-F1
#
_entry.id   AF-A0A699U7G3-F1
#
_cell.length_a   1.000
_cell.length_b   1.000
_cell.length_c   1.000
_cell.angle_alpha   90.00
_cell.angle_beta   90.00
_cell.angle_gamma   90.00
#
_symmetry.space_group_name_H-M   'P 1'
#
loop_
_entity.id
_entity.type
_entity.pdbx_description
1 polymer ?
#
loop_
_entity_poly.entity_id
_entity_poly.type
_entity_poly.pdbx_seq_one_letter_code
_entity_poly.pdbx_strand_id
1 'polypeptide(L)'
;MNGDEPAQTTRDENGVETKVPPKTAQAILARPRERKAKSIMLLAIPDEYQLRFHIIKDAKSLWASIKSRFGSNVKSKKMQKTILKQQFENFSVSDTEGLDKAYDRFQKLISLLEVHCATVSNEDANQKFLRALHSSWNNIALIMRNKEGIDELDIDDLYNNLKVFEADIKGFSGSSSNSHNVAFL
;
A
#
# COMPACT_ATOMS: atom_id res chain seq x y z
N MET A 1 -37.32 41.10 -22.31
CA MET A 1 -37.75 40.31 -23.47
C MET A 1 -37.56 38.85 -23.12
N ASN A 2 -38.65 38.12 -22.87
CA ASN A 2 -38.62 36.69 -22.55
C ASN A 2 -38.45 35.91 -23.86
N GLY A 3 -37.33 35.18 -24.00
CA GLY A 3 -37.04 34.32 -25.14
C GLY A 3 -37.44 32.89 -24.83
N ASP A 4 -38.72 32.57 -25.01
CA ASP A 4 -39.15 31.17 -25.12
C ASP A 4 -38.98 30.71 -26.57
N GLU A 5 -38.12 29.71 -26.78
CA GLU A 5 -38.00 29.00 -28.06
C GLU A 5 -39.31 28.25 -28.37
N PRO A 6 -39.78 28.25 -29.64
CA PRO A 6 -40.99 27.52 -30.00
C PRO A 6 -40.75 26.00 -29.94
N ALA A 7 -41.71 25.28 -29.37
CA ALA A 7 -41.71 23.83 -29.33
C ALA A 7 -41.68 23.25 -30.75
N GLN A 8 -40.73 22.34 -31.02
CA GLN A 8 -40.65 21.63 -32.30
C GLN A 8 -41.64 20.44 -32.31
N THR A 9 -42.58 20.48 -33.24
CA THR A 9 -43.52 19.38 -33.50
C THR A 9 -43.05 18.63 -34.75
N THR A 10 -42.85 17.32 -34.63
CA THR A 10 -42.64 16.43 -35.78
C THR A 10 -43.91 15.65 -36.05
N ARG A 11 -44.38 15.68 -37.30
CA ARG A 11 -45.55 14.93 -37.76
C ARG A 11 -45.08 13.65 -38.44
N ASP A 12 -45.57 12.50 -38.00
CA ASP A 12 -45.32 11.24 -38.69
C ASP A 12 -46.22 11.09 -39.93
N GLU A 13 -45.93 10.07 -40.74
CA GLU A 13 -46.58 9.75 -42.02
C GLU A 13 -48.09 9.47 -41.87
N ASN A 14 -48.54 9.21 -40.63
CA ASN A 14 -49.92 8.92 -40.27
C ASN A 14 -50.62 10.12 -39.61
N GLY A 15 -49.97 11.28 -39.56
CA GLY A 15 -50.56 12.54 -39.13
C GLY A 15 -50.69 12.72 -37.61
N VAL A 16 -50.02 11.89 -36.80
CA VAL A 16 -50.03 12.02 -35.34
C VAL A 16 -48.96 13.04 -34.92
N GLU A 17 -49.38 14.16 -34.35
CA GLU A 17 -48.47 15.14 -33.75
C GLU A 17 -47.98 14.66 -32.38
N THR A 18 -46.69 14.33 -32.28
CA THR A 18 -46.04 14.07 -30.99
C THR A 18 -45.31 15.32 -30.52
N LYS A 19 -45.76 15.92 -29.40
CA LYS A 19 -45.03 16.99 -28.72
C LYS A 19 -43.73 16.42 -28.13
N VAL A 20 -42.60 16.74 -28.73
CA VAL A 20 -41.28 16.46 -28.15
C VAL A 20 -41.03 17.48 -27.03
N PRO A 21 -40.78 17.05 -25.77
CA PRO A 21 -40.50 17.97 -24.68
C PRO A 21 -39.25 18.82 -24.97
N PRO A 22 -39.25 20.14 -24.68
CA PRO A 22 -38.08 20.99 -24.83
C PRO A 22 -36.92 20.46 -23.97
N LYS A 23 -35.78 20.18 -24.59
CA LYS A 23 -34.56 19.84 -23.84
C LYS A 23 -34.03 21.11 -23.17
N THR A 24 -34.10 21.18 -21.84
CA THR A 24 -33.55 22.29 -21.05
C THR A 24 -32.05 22.50 -21.37
N ALA A 25 -31.59 23.75 -21.40
CA ALA A 25 -30.18 24.11 -21.66
C ALA A 25 -29.18 23.32 -20.79
N GLN A 26 -29.54 22.99 -19.55
CA GLN A 26 -28.76 22.12 -18.66
C GLN A 26 -28.57 20.70 -19.22
N ALA A 27 -29.59 20.11 -19.84
CA ALA A 27 -29.51 18.77 -20.45
C ALA A 27 -28.64 18.77 -21.71
N ILE A 28 -28.61 19.88 -22.45
CA ILE A 28 -27.75 20.08 -23.62
C ILE A 28 -26.28 20.10 -23.19
N LEU A 29 -25.94 20.82 -22.11
CA LEU A 29 -24.57 20.93 -21.59
C LEU A 29 -24.10 19.70 -20.79
N ALA A 30 -25.03 18.92 -20.23
CA ALA A 30 -24.70 17.70 -19.49
C ALA A 30 -24.09 16.61 -20.40
N ARG A 31 -24.59 16.45 -21.62
CA ARG A 31 -24.14 15.41 -22.57
C ARG A 31 -22.66 15.57 -23.00
N PRO A 32 -22.17 16.75 -23.41
CA PRO A 32 -20.76 16.96 -23.71
C PRO A 32 -19.84 16.73 -22.51
N ARG A 33 -20.25 17.16 -21.31
CA ARG A 33 -19.47 16.98 -20.07
C ARG A 33 -19.33 15.51 -19.72
N GLU A 34 -20.40 14.73 -19.85
CA GLU A 34 -20.39 13.29 -19.62
C GLU A 34 -19.45 12.56 -20.61
N ARG A 35 -19.54 12.89 -21.90
CA ARG A 35 -18.63 12.31 -22.92
C ARG A 35 -17.17 12.63 -22.62
N LYS A 36 -16.88 13.88 -22.24
CA LYS A 36 -15.52 14.30 -21.87
C LYS A 36 -15.01 13.54 -20.64
N ALA A 37 -15.84 13.40 -19.60
CA ALA A 37 -15.50 12.63 -18.41
C ALA A 37 -15.19 11.16 -18.75
N LYS A 38 -16.04 10.52 -19.56
CA LYS A 38 -15.83 9.14 -20.01
C LYS A 38 -14.52 8.98 -20.80
N SER A 39 -14.25 9.89 -21.73
CA SER A 39 -13.03 9.86 -22.54
C SER A 39 -11.76 9.96 -21.67
N ILE A 40 -11.75 10.88 -20.69
CA ILE A 40 -10.63 11.03 -19.77
C ILE A 40 -10.44 9.77 -18.92
N MET A 41 -11.53 9.19 -18.41
CA MET A 41 -11.46 7.96 -17.61
C MET A 41 -10.92 6.77 -18.41
N LEU A 42 -11.27 6.63 -19.69
CA LEU A 42 -10.77 5.55 -20.54
C LEU A 42 -9.27 5.68 -20.84
N LEU A 43 -8.76 6.92 -21.01
CA LEU A 43 -7.32 7.18 -21.22
C LEU A 43 -6.46 6.86 -19.99
N ALA A 44 -7.04 6.89 -18.78
CA ALA A 44 -6.32 6.59 -17.55
C ALA A 44 -6.25 5.08 -17.23
N ILE A 45 -6.88 4.22 -18.04
CA ILE A 45 -6.93 2.78 -17.83
C ILE A 45 -5.86 2.11 -18.71
N PRO A 46 -5.03 1.21 -18.16
CA PRO A 46 -4.07 0.43 -18.95
C PRO A 46 -4.77 -0.34 -20.07
N ASP A 47 -4.13 -0.41 -21.24
CA ASP A 47 -4.69 -0.98 -22.47
C ASP A 47 -5.25 -2.40 -22.28
N GLU A 48 -4.59 -3.21 -21.45
CA GLU A 48 -5.00 -4.59 -21.12
C GLU A 48 -6.42 -4.69 -20.52
N TYR A 49 -6.96 -3.61 -19.96
CA TYR A 49 -8.31 -3.58 -19.39
C TYR A 49 -9.32 -2.79 -20.23
N GLN A 50 -8.89 -2.03 -21.25
CA GLN A 50 -9.75 -1.07 -21.97
C GLN A 50 -11.01 -1.70 -22.56
N LEU A 51 -10.89 -2.88 -23.21
CA LEU A 51 -12.03 -3.57 -23.84
C LEU A 51 -13.19 -3.82 -22.88
N ARG A 52 -12.90 -4.15 -21.62
CA ARG A 52 -13.92 -4.42 -20.59
C ARG A 52 -14.65 -3.15 -20.15
N PHE A 53 -13.97 -2.01 -20.16
CA PHE A 53 -14.52 -0.72 -19.71
C PHE A 53 -15.20 0.05 -20.84
N HIS A 54 -14.81 -0.17 -22.10
CA HIS A 54 -15.37 0.52 -23.27
C HIS A 54 -16.87 0.26 -23.48
N ILE A 55 -17.35 -0.92 -23.07
CA ILE A 55 -18.75 -1.35 -23.16
C ILE A 55 -19.67 -0.52 -22.25
N ILE A 56 -19.14 0.10 -21.19
CA ILE A 56 -19.93 0.83 -20.21
C ILE A 56 -20.38 2.16 -20.81
N LYS A 57 -21.68 2.42 -20.82
CA LYS A 57 -22.27 3.52 -21.58
C LYS A 57 -22.05 4.88 -20.92
N ASP A 58 -22.31 4.98 -19.62
CA ASP A 58 -22.28 6.23 -18.86
C ASP A 58 -21.03 6.36 -17.98
N ALA A 59 -20.60 7.60 -17.75
CA ALA A 59 -19.37 7.89 -16.99
C ALA A 59 -19.47 7.46 -15.51
N LYS A 60 -20.67 7.50 -14.92
CA LYS A 60 -20.90 7.15 -13.52
C LYS A 60 -20.71 5.65 -13.28
N SER A 61 -21.30 4.82 -14.13
CA SER A 61 -21.11 3.36 -14.12
C SER A 61 -19.68 3.00 -14.45
N LEU A 62 -19.04 3.71 -15.39
CA LEU A 62 -17.62 3.49 -15.72
C LEU A 62 -16.75 3.69 -14.47
N TRP A 63 -16.92 4.82 -13.77
CA TRP A 63 -16.24 5.09 -12.52
C TRP A 63 -16.53 4.04 -11.44
N ALA A 64 -17.77 3.59 -11.30
CA ALA A 64 -18.13 2.55 -10.34
C ALA A 64 -17.44 1.21 -10.65
N SER A 65 -17.38 0.80 -11.92
CA SER A 65 -16.68 -0.41 -12.34
C SER A 65 -15.17 -0.31 -12.17
N ILE A 66 -14.55 0.84 -12.46
CA ILE A 66 -13.13 1.09 -12.20
C ILE A 66 -12.85 0.96 -10.70
N LYS A 67 -13.65 1.60 -9.86
CA LYS A 67 -13.56 1.46 -8.39
C LYS A 67 -13.81 0.04 -7.92
N SER A 68 -14.66 -0.74 -8.56
CA SER A 68 -14.89 -2.14 -8.17
C SER A 68 -13.68 -3.02 -8.51
N ARG A 69 -13.07 -2.79 -9.68
CA ARG A 69 -11.92 -3.58 -10.17
C ARG A 69 -10.60 -3.20 -9.48
N PHE A 70 -10.33 -1.90 -9.37
CA PHE A 70 -9.06 -1.36 -8.89
C PHE A 70 -9.17 -0.67 -7.54
N GLY A 71 -10.35 -0.17 -7.20
CA GLY A 71 -10.59 0.29 -5.84
C GLY A 71 -10.61 -0.94 -4.94
N SER A 72 -9.57 -1.08 -4.14
CA SER A 72 -9.43 -2.22 -3.25
C SER A 72 -10.71 -2.36 -2.42
N ASN A 73 -11.34 -3.53 -2.47
CA ASN A 73 -12.55 -3.76 -1.70
C ASN A 73 -12.20 -3.71 -0.20
N VAL A 74 -13.10 -3.13 0.62
CA VAL A 74 -12.87 -2.91 2.06
C VAL A 74 -12.43 -4.20 2.77
N LYS A 75 -13.00 -5.34 2.36
CA LYS A 75 -12.67 -6.67 2.90
C LYS A 75 -11.23 -7.08 2.59
N SER A 76 -10.75 -6.83 1.38
CA SER A 76 -9.39 -7.14 0.91
C SER A 76 -8.36 -6.25 1.58
N LYS A 77 -8.63 -4.95 1.72
CA LYS A 77 -7.79 -4.04 2.53
C LYS A 77 -7.69 -4.50 3.98
N LYS A 78 -8.82 -4.88 4.57
CA LYS A 78 -8.86 -5.42 5.94
C LYS A 78 -8.04 -6.72 6.04
N MET A 79 -8.19 -7.63 5.09
CA MET A 79 -7.44 -8.88 5.02
C MET A 79 -5.92 -8.62 4.90
N GLN A 80 -5.51 -7.76 3.96
CA GLN A 80 -4.11 -7.39 3.76
C GLN A 80 -3.52 -6.77 5.03
N LYS A 81 -4.25 -5.85 5.67
CA LYS A 81 -3.83 -5.28 6.96
C LYS A 81 -3.64 -6.34 8.03
N THR A 82 -4.54 -7.32 8.14
CA THR A 82 -4.39 -8.44 9.10
C THR A 82 -3.15 -9.29 8.78
N ILE A 83 -2.92 -9.62 7.50
CA ILE A 83 -1.76 -10.41 7.07
C ILE A 83 -0.45 -9.67 7.39
N LEU A 84 -0.36 -8.38 7.07
CA LEU A 84 0.83 -7.57 7.33
C LEU A 84 1.11 -7.45 8.82
N LYS A 85 0.07 -7.25 9.66
CA LYS A 85 0.22 -7.27 11.11
C LYS A 85 0.75 -8.62 11.61
N GLN A 86 0.23 -9.72 11.08
CA GLN A 86 0.75 -11.05 11.44
C GLN A 86 2.21 -11.24 11.02
N GLN A 87 2.59 -10.75 9.83
CA GLN A 87 3.97 -10.77 9.36
C GLN A 87 4.89 -9.92 10.24
N PHE A 88 4.40 -8.77 10.71
CA PHE A 88 5.10 -7.94 11.67
C PHE A 88 5.30 -8.68 12.98
N GLU A 89 4.24 -9.20 13.60
CA GLU A 89 4.33 -9.96 14.85
C GLU A 89 5.21 -11.21 14.76
N ASN A 90 5.27 -11.85 13.58
CA ASN A 90 6.10 -13.03 13.36
C ASN A 90 7.47 -12.70 12.76
N PHE A 91 7.81 -11.42 12.61
CA PHE A 91 9.09 -11.02 12.03
C PHE A 91 10.25 -11.55 12.87
N SER A 92 11.16 -12.27 12.21
CA SER A 92 12.39 -12.80 12.77
C SER A 92 13.51 -12.74 11.73
N VAL A 93 14.74 -12.65 12.21
CA VAL A 93 15.97 -12.69 11.43
C VAL A 93 16.58 -14.07 11.59
N SER A 94 16.93 -14.73 10.48
CA SER A 94 17.58 -16.04 10.55
C SER A 94 19.07 -15.91 10.89
N ASP A 95 19.68 -16.95 11.46
CA ASP A 95 21.12 -16.93 11.82
C ASP A 95 22.04 -16.75 10.61
N THR A 96 21.59 -17.11 9.40
CA THR A 96 22.31 -16.94 8.13
C THR A 96 22.00 -15.62 7.43
N GLU A 97 21.05 -14.84 7.93
CA GLU A 97 20.66 -13.56 7.35
C GLU A 97 21.50 -12.44 7.97
N GLY A 98 22.19 -11.69 7.12
CA GLY A 98 22.94 -10.51 7.54
C GLY A 98 22.02 -9.35 7.93
N LEU A 99 22.52 -8.46 8.78
CA LEU A 99 21.77 -7.30 9.30
C LEU A 99 21.13 -6.47 8.18
N ASP A 100 21.85 -6.23 7.08
CA ASP A 100 21.39 -5.39 5.96
C ASP A 100 20.15 -5.99 5.29
N LYS A 101 20.17 -7.31 5.04
CA LYS A 101 19.02 -8.01 4.46
C LYS A 101 17.82 -7.99 5.41
N ALA A 102 18.07 -8.20 6.71
CA ALA A 102 17.04 -8.13 7.72
C ALA A 102 16.39 -6.74 7.77
N TYR A 103 17.21 -5.68 7.78
CA TYR A 103 16.76 -4.30 7.76
C TYR A 103 15.95 -3.99 6.48
N ASP A 104 16.43 -4.36 5.29
CA ASP A 104 15.68 -4.15 4.04
C ASP A 104 14.29 -4.81 4.06
N ARG A 105 14.20 -6.04 4.59
CA ARG A 105 12.92 -6.74 4.74
C ARG A 105 12.02 -6.05 5.76
N PHE A 106 12.57 -5.60 6.87
CA PHE A 106 11.83 -4.90 7.92
C PHE A 106 11.30 -3.56 7.42
N GLN A 107 12.15 -2.76 6.77
CA GLN A 107 11.79 -1.46 6.20
C GLN A 107 10.66 -1.61 5.18
N LYS A 108 10.79 -2.59 4.28
CA LYS A 108 9.72 -2.93 3.33
C LYS A 108 8.40 -3.30 4.03
N LEU A 109 8.46 -4.01 5.15
CA LEU A 109 7.27 -4.38 5.93
C LEU A 109 6.62 -3.15 6.59
N ILE A 110 7.40 -2.25 7.17
CA ILE A 110 6.91 -0.99 7.74
C ILE A 110 6.26 -0.12 6.65
N SER A 111 6.90 0.05 5.49
CA SER A 111 6.33 0.81 4.37
C SER A 111 4.99 0.22 3.90
N LEU A 112 4.89 -1.12 3.81
CA LEU A 112 3.62 -1.77 3.43
C LEU A 112 2.53 -1.56 4.48
N LEU A 113 2.87 -1.59 5.77
CA LEU A 113 1.93 -1.32 6.86
C LEU A 113 1.40 0.12 6.80
N GLU A 114 2.27 1.09 6.54
CA GLU A 114 1.89 2.50 6.41
C GLU A 114 0.92 2.75 5.25
N VAL A 115 1.21 2.19 4.07
CA VAL A 115 0.34 2.24 2.88
C VAL A 115 -1.06 1.68 3.17
N HIS A 116 -1.17 0.69 4.06
CA HIS A 116 -2.43 0.08 4.47
C HIS A 116 -3.03 0.67 5.76
N CYS A 117 -2.60 1.87 6.16
CA CYS A 117 -3.09 2.60 7.34
C CYS A 117 -2.94 1.79 8.64
N ALA A 118 -1.84 1.07 8.78
CA ALA A 118 -1.43 0.34 9.97
C ALA A 118 -0.11 0.94 10.49
N THR A 119 -0.14 2.22 10.85
CA THR A 119 1.02 2.94 11.38
C THR A 119 1.58 2.22 12.61
N VAL A 120 2.89 2.03 12.62
CA VAL A 120 3.67 1.48 13.75
C VAL A 120 4.46 2.65 14.33
N SER A 121 4.49 2.79 15.66
CA SER A 121 5.33 3.81 16.28
C SER A 121 6.81 3.44 16.13
N ASN A 122 7.70 4.44 16.22
CA ASN A 122 9.13 4.19 16.26
C ASN A 122 9.50 3.24 17.40
N GLU A 123 8.96 3.47 18.60
CA GLU A 123 9.07 2.58 19.76
C GLU A 123 8.74 1.11 19.40
N ASP A 124 7.54 0.85 18.88
CA ASP A 124 7.09 -0.51 18.57
C ASP A 124 7.97 -1.14 17.48
N ALA A 125 8.34 -0.37 16.45
CA ALA A 125 9.19 -0.83 15.36
C ALA A 125 10.60 -1.19 15.88
N ASN A 126 11.21 -0.32 16.69
CA ASN A 126 12.55 -0.49 17.23
C ASN A 126 12.61 -1.67 18.19
N GLN A 127 11.67 -1.75 19.13
CA GLN A 127 11.55 -2.88 20.05
C GLN A 127 11.30 -4.19 19.28
N LYS A 128 10.49 -4.15 18.22
CA LYS A 128 10.23 -5.32 17.39
C LYS A 128 11.47 -5.78 16.65
N PHE A 129 12.19 -4.87 16.01
CA PHE A 129 13.41 -5.19 15.26
C PHE A 129 14.48 -5.78 16.18
N LEU A 130 14.74 -5.14 17.32
CA LEU A 130 15.73 -5.61 18.30
C LEU A 130 15.40 -7.00 18.86
N ARG A 131 14.12 -7.33 19.07
CA ARG A 131 13.68 -8.67 19.51
C ARG A 131 13.73 -9.72 18.40
N ALA A 132 13.68 -9.30 17.15
CA ALA A 132 13.69 -10.17 15.98
C ALA A 132 15.10 -10.58 15.55
N LEU A 133 16.14 -9.85 16.00
CA LEU A 133 17.53 -10.19 15.72
C LEU A 133 17.86 -11.59 16.23
N HIS A 134 18.73 -12.28 15.49
CA HIS A 134 19.13 -13.63 15.84
C HIS A 134 20.06 -13.64 17.06
N SER A 135 20.23 -14.81 17.67
CA SER A 135 20.79 -14.96 19.02
C SER A 135 22.19 -14.36 19.24
N SER A 136 23.03 -14.29 18.20
CA SER A 136 24.35 -13.66 18.28
C SER A 136 24.29 -12.18 18.68
N TRP A 137 23.19 -11.49 18.35
CA TRP A 137 22.96 -10.08 18.65
C TRP A 137 22.37 -9.85 20.04
N ASN A 138 22.01 -10.88 20.81
CA ASN A 138 21.26 -10.76 22.07
C ASN A 138 21.87 -9.74 23.06
N ASN A 139 23.20 -9.75 23.22
CA ASN A 139 23.89 -8.83 24.13
C ASN A 139 23.76 -7.37 23.65
N ILE A 140 23.99 -7.13 22.36
CA ILE A 140 23.86 -5.79 21.77
C ILE A 140 22.41 -5.32 21.82
N ALA A 141 21.47 -6.20 21.47
CA ALA A 141 20.05 -5.89 21.50
C ALA A 141 19.56 -5.53 22.90
N LEU A 142 20.06 -6.22 23.94
CA LEU A 142 19.76 -5.89 25.33
C LEU A 142 20.31 -4.52 25.73
N ILE A 143 21.55 -4.21 25.36
CA ILE A 143 22.17 -2.90 25.63
C ILE A 143 21.39 -1.79 24.93
N MET A 144 21.06 -1.96 23.64
CA MET A 144 20.31 -0.99 22.86
C MET A 144 18.91 -0.73 23.45
N ARG A 145 18.20 -1.77 23.88
CA ARG A 145 16.89 -1.64 24.52
C ARG A 145 16.90 -0.84 25.82
N ASN A 146 18.02 -0.79 26.52
CA ASN A 146 18.16 -0.04 27.77
C ASN A 146 18.77 1.36 27.56
N LYS A 147 19.12 1.71 26.32
CA LYS A 147 19.68 3.02 25.98
C LYS A 147 18.56 4.07 25.98
N GLU A 148 18.81 5.22 26.60
CA GLU A 148 17.87 6.34 26.56
C GLU A 148 17.65 6.85 25.13
N GLY A 149 16.41 7.21 24.82
CA GLY A 149 16.00 7.73 23.51
C GLY A 149 15.83 6.68 22.42
N ILE A 150 16.02 5.38 22.71
CA ILE A 150 15.88 4.30 21.72
C ILE A 150 14.48 4.25 21.08
N ASP A 151 13.45 4.66 21.82
CA ASP A 151 12.06 4.62 21.37
C ASP A 151 11.69 5.83 20.48
N GLU A 152 12.52 6.88 20.49
CA GLU A 152 12.36 8.08 19.67
C GLU A 152 13.11 8.00 18.33
N LEU A 153 14.18 7.18 18.27
CA LEU A 153 14.96 6.99 17.06
C LEU A 153 14.08 6.50 15.91
N ASP A 154 14.33 7.00 14.71
CA ASP A 154 13.85 6.30 13.54
C ASP A 154 14.61 4.97 13.36
N ILE A 155 14.03 4.09 12.55
CA ILE A 155 14.58 2.76 12.32
C ILE A 155 15.93 2.79 11.58
N ASP A 156 16.21 3.86 10.84
CA ASP A 156 17.43 4.03 10.06
C ASP A 156 18.60 4.38 11.00
N ASP A 157 18.37 5.28 11.95
CA ASP A 157 19.28 5.62 13.03
C ASP A 157 19.58 4.42 13.93
N LEU A 158 18.55 3.63 14.27
CA LEU A 158 18.73 2.38 15.00
C LEU A 158 19.62 1.40 14.22
N TYR A 159 19.35 1.21 12.93
CA TYR A 159 20.15 0.35 12.07
C TYR A 159 21.61 0.82 12.00
N ASN A 160 21.85 2.11 11.82
CA ASN A 160 23.19 2.70 11.79
C ASN A 160 23.95 2.46 13.10
N ASN A 161 23.26 2.58 14.24
CA ASN A 161 23.84 2.25 15.55
C ASN A 161 24.22 0.78 15.68
N LEU A 162 23.39 -0.14 15.17
CA LEU A 162 23.68 -1.57 15.16
C LEU A 162 24.85 -1.92 14.23
N LYS A 163 24.97 -1.20 13.11
CA LYS A 163 25.99 -1.43 12.09
C LYS A 163 27.42 -1.34 12.64
N VAL A 164 27.64 -0.46 13.63
CA VAL A 164 28.95 -0.29 14.29
C VAL A 164 29.44 -1.58 14.95
N PHE A 165 28.53 -2.42 15.42
CA PHE A 165 28.87 -3.67 16.14
C PHE A 165 28.92 -4.91 15.24
N GLU A 166 28.69 -4.76 13.93
CA GLU A 166 28.61 -5.89 13.02
C GLU A 166 29.94 -6.67 12.94
N ALA A 167 31.07 -5.97 13.07
CA ALA A 167 32.40 -6.59 13.09
C ALA A 167 32.61 -7.49 14.32
N ASP A 168 32.15 -7.04 15.49
CA ASP A 168 32.27 -7.80 16.74
C ASP A 168 31.43 -9.08 16.67
N ILE A 169 30.20 -8.99 16.14
CA ILE A 169 29.32 -10.16 15.97
C ILE A 169 29.94 -11.21 15.04
N LYS A 170 30.52 -10.80 13.92
CA LYS A 170 31.20 -11.72 12.99
C LYS A 170 32.44 -12.36 13.63
N GLY A 171 33.15 -11.64 14.50
CA GLY A 171 34.29 -12.15 15.27
C GLY A 171 33.88 -13.21 16.30
N PHE A 172 32.75 -13.01 16.99
CA PHE A 172 32.25 -13.96 18.00
C PHE A 172 31.79 -15.31 17.40
N SER A 173 31.20 -15.31 16.20
CA SER A 173 30.81 -16.55 15.50
C SER A 173 31.99 -17.44 15.10
N GLY A 174 33.22 -16.91 15.04
CA GLY A 174 34.42 -17.64 14.67
C GLY A 174 35.15 -18.35 15.82
N SER A 175 34.84 -18.04 17.09
CA SER A 175 35.68 -18.47 18.23
C SER A 175 35.14 -19.66 19.04
N SER A 176 34.01 -20.28 18.65
CA SER A 176 33.49 -21.47 19.34
C SER A 176 34.06 -22.77 18.75
N SER A 177 35.39 -22.93 18.78
CA SER A 177 36.05 -24.23 18.60
C SER A 177 37.42 -24.18 19.25
N ASN A 178 37.48 -24.41 20.56
CA ASN A 178 38.58 -25.13 21.21
C ASN A 178 38.31 -25.28 22.72
N SER A 179 37.54 -26.31 23.08
CA SER A 179 37.74 -27.01 24.34
C SER A 179 38.71 -28.16 24.08
N HIS A 180 40.02 -27.89 24.18
CA HIS A 180 41.00 -28.96 24.29
C HIS A 180 40.84 -29.62 25.66
N ASN A 181 40.27 -30.83 25.66
CA ASN A 181 40.34 -31.74 26.80
C ASN A 181 41.79 -32.15 27.01
N VAL A 182 42.45 -31.60 28.01
CA VAL A 182 43.74 -32.10 28.52
C VAL A 182 43.43 -32.93 29.77
N ALA A 183 43.31 -34.24 29.60
CA ALA A 183 43.35 -35.18 30.71
C ALA A 183 44.80 -35.66 30.87
N PHE A 184 45.41 -35.35 32.01
CA PHE A 184 46.73 -35.84 32.41
C PHE A 184 46.69 -37.32 32.78
N LEU A 185 47.84 -37.98 32.57
CA LEU A 185 48.18 -39.38 32.89
C LEU A 185 47.80 -39.83 34.31
#